data_AF-A0A6S6RA70-F1
#
_entry.id   AF-A0A6S6RA70-F1
#
_cell.length_a   1.000
_cell.length_b   1.000
_cell.length_c   1.000
_cell.angle_alpha   90.00
_cell.angle_beta   90.00
_cell.angle_gamma   90.00
#
_symmetry.space_group_name_H-M   'P 1'
#
loop_
_entity.id
_entity.type
_entity.pdbx_description
1 polymer ?
#
loop_
_entity_poly.entity_id
_entity_poly.type
_entity_poly.pdbx_seq_one_letter_code
_entity_poly.pdbx_strand_id
1 'polypeptide(L)'
;MKALFPEGKVTPHMHVIAIPIVYDKNKEYKKISITELWKGKFSYRKFKDYMYNAVGKEYGFDRGEMHNYGEAEKHLEVEAFKIKEAKKSLNNLKEEMRIREQRLMEQAKELEPEEHISVFNINNVVEQQKAINFALKMDKDKNALLQKEKESLNQTIKDKDELILAQNHEIQNRDEKLFEIKKELSLEKEKTNDILNIEVSDESLRQIYLDEAKQKVKLYDRMVRIIKDFLPELIKASPKFIRELLDNKILHKEDLPGRHENNRHKGI
;
A
#
# COMPACT_ATOMS: atom_id res chain seq x y z
N MET A 1 23.13 -7.29 -26.97
CA MET A 1 21.93 -6.57 -26.49
C MET A 1 22.10 -6.27 -25.01
N LYS A 2 22.23 -4.99 -24.64
CA LYS A 2 22.21 -4.57 -23.23
C LYS A 2 20.74 -4.49 -22.82
N ALA A 3 20.28 -5.41 -21.97
CA ALA A 3 18.97 -5.25 -21.36
C ALA A 3 19.00 -4.01 -20.48
N LEU A 4 18.26 -2.98 -20.87
CA LEU A 4 18.04 -1.77 -20.10
C LEU A 4 17.11 -2.13 -18.93
N PHE A 5 17.69 -2.44 -17.78
CA PHE A 5 16.92 -2.55 -16.54
C PHE A 5 16.68 -1.13 -15.99
N PRO A 6 15.47 -0.81 -15.48
CA PRO A 6 15.22 0.46 -14.82
C PRO A 6 16.20 0.65 -13.66
N GLU A 7 16.77 1.85 -13.55
CA GLU A 7 17.82 2.18 -12.59
C GLU A 7 17.42 1.78 -11.16
N GLY A 8 18.27 1.00 -10.48
CA GLY A 8 18.11 0.63 -9.07
C GLY A 8 17.55 -0.78 -8.78
N LYS A 9 17.15 -1.57 -9.78
CA LYS A 9 16.70 -2.96 -9.57
C LYS A 9 17.81 -3.96 -9.97
N VAL A 10 18.26 -4.77 -9.00
CA VAL A 10 19.40 -5.70 -9.15
C VAL A 10 19.05 -6.96 -9.96
N THR A 11 17.79 -7.41 -9.89
CA THR A 11 17.31 -8.63 -10.56
C THR A 11 16.07 -8.32 -11.40
N PRO A 12 15.99 -8.80 -12.66
CA PRO A 12 14.80 -8.63 -13.49
C PRO A 12 13.62 -9.35 -12.86
N HIS A 13 12.53 -8.62 -12.59
CA HIS A 13 11.31 -9.18 -12.03
C HIS A 13 10.08 -8.49 -12.59
N MET A 14 8.94 -9.19 -12.55
CA MET A 14 7.66 -8.73 -13.06
C MET A 14 6.64 -8.63 -11.93
N HIS A 15 5.92 -7.50 -11.87
CA HIS A 15 4.74 -7.36 -11.02
C HIS A 15 3.51 -7.76 -11.83
N VAL A 16 2.80 -8.81 -11.40
CA VAL A 16 1.56 -9.26 -12.03
C VAL A 16 0.39 -9.00 -11.10
N ILE A 17 -0.60 -8.25 -11.59
CA ILE A 17 -1.86 -8.01 -10.87
C ILE A 17 -2.90 -8.98 -11.43
N ALA A 18 -3.41 -9.88 -10.58
CA ALA A 18 -4.45 -10.82 -10.93
C ALA A 18 -5.73 -10.54 -10.12
N ILE A 19 -6.85 -10.37 -10.81
CA ILE A 19 -8.16 -10.21 -10.18
C ILE A 19 -8.75 -11.62 -9.96
N PRO A 20 -8.99 -12.07 -8.71
CA PRO A 20 -9.35 -13.45 -8.43
C PRO A 20 -10.84 -13.69 -8.69
N ILE A 21 -11.19 -14.01 -9.92
CA ILE A 21 -12.57 -14.31 -10.34
C ILE A 21 -12.81 -15.82 -10.24
N VAL A 22 -13.78 -16.23 -9.42
CA VAL A 22 -14.19 -17.62 -9.21
C VAL A 22 -15.62 -17.78 -9.71
N TYR A 23 -15.87 -18.87 -10.45
CA TYR A 23 -17.22 -19.23 -10.88
C TYR A 23 -17.88 -20.10 -9.80
N ASP A 24 -19.05 -19.67 -9.31
CA ASP A 24 -19.86 -20.49 -8.43
C ASP A 24 -20.73 -21.41 -9.30
N LYS A 25 -20.52 -22.73 -9.21
CA LYS A 25 -21.31 -23.67 -10.03
C LYS A 25 -22.80 -23.68 -9.64
N ASN A 26 -23.16 -23.17 -8.47
CA ASN A 26 -24.53 -23.16 -7.96
C ASN A 26 -25.26 -21.84 -8.23
N LYS A 27 -24.55 -20.81 -8.70
CA LYS A 27 -25.11 -19.49 -8.96
C LYS A 27 -24.55 -18.99 -10.27
N GLU A 28 -25.39 -18.56 -11.21
CA GLU A 28 -24.97 -18.12 -12.56
C GLU A 28 -24.13 -16.82 -12.59
N TYR A 29 -23.49 -16.43 -11.49
CA TYR A 29 -22.64 -15.25 -11.42
C TYR A 29 -21.21 -15.57 -11.00
N LYS A 30 -20.29 -14.71 -11.45
CA LYS A 30 -18.87 -14.76 -11.11
C LYS A 30 -18.63 -13.96 -9.82
N LYS A 31 -17.91 -14.55 -8.87
CA LYS A 31 -17.54 -13.92 -7.60
C LYS A 31 -16.07 -13.52 -7.61
N ILE A 32 -15.74 -12.36 -7.04
CA ILE A 32 -14.34 -11.99 -6.79
C ILE A 32 -13.95 -12.50 -5.40
N SER A 33 -13.08 -13.50 -5.32
CA SER A 33 -12.63 -14.07 -4.04
C SER A 33 -11.26 -14.73 -4.12
N ILE A 34 -10.29 -14.12 -3.42
CA ILE A 34 -8.94 -14.68 -3.25
C ILE A 34 -8.95 -15.95 -2.40
N THR A 35 -9.83 -16.01 -1.39
CA THR A 35 -9.95 -17.15 -0.47
C THR A 35 -10.49 -18.39 -1.17
N GLU A 36 -11.45 -18.23 -2.06
CA GLU A 36 -11.98 -19.34 -2.86
C GLU A 36 -11.00 -19.77 -3.95
N LEU A 37 -10.31 -18.82 -4.60
CA LEU A 37 -9.27 -19.14 -5.58
C LEU A 37 -8.14 -19.97 -4.96
N TRP A 38 -7.69 -19.58 -3.76
CA TRP A 38 -6.62 -20.27 -3.03
C TRP A 38 -7.13 -21.29 -2.02
N LYS A 39 -8.33 -21.83 -2.21
CA LYS A 39 -8.95 -22.77 -1.27
C LYS A 39 -8.13 -24.05 -1.12
N GLY A 40 -7.97 -24.49 0.12
CA GLY A 40 -7.28 -25.74 0.48
C GLY A 40 -5.84 -25.52 0.90
N LYS A 41 -5.41 -26.30 1.89
CA LYS A 41 -4.11 -26.17 2.57
C LYS A 41 -2.93 -26.08 1.58
N PHE A 42 -2.97 -26.84 0.48
CA PHE A 42 -1.86 -26.98 -0.47
C PHE A 42 -2.01 -26.20 -1.79
N SER A 43 -2.96 -25.26 -1.89
CA SER A 43 -3.24 -24.52 -3.12
C SER A 43 -1.99 -23.79 -3.67
N TYR A 44 -1.25 -23.10 -2.80
CA TYR A 44 -0.03 -22.39 -3.18
C TYR A 44 1.11 -23.33 -3.59
N ARG A 45 1.20 -24.52 -2.97
CA ARG A 45 2.18 -25.56 -3.35
C ARG A 45 1.91 -26.04 -4.77
N LYS A 46 0.66 -26.40 -5.09
CA LYS A 46 0.23 -26.82 -6.42
C LYS A 46 0.51 -25.75 -7.48
N PHE A 47 0.35 -24.48 -7.15
CA PHE A 47 0.70 -23.40 -8.07
C PHE A 47 2.21 -23.31 -8.33
N LYS A 48 3.05 -23.45 -7.29
CA LYS A 48 4.51 -23.55 -7.47
C LYS A 48 4.90 -24.75 -8.35
N ASP A 49 4.27 -25.91 -8.14
CA ASP A 49 4.44 -27.09 -9.01
C ASP A 49 4.13 -26.75 -10.47
N TYR A 50 2.95 -26.17 -10.69
CA TYR A 50 2.47 -25.81 -12.01
C TYR A 50 3.42 -24.83 -12.72
N MET A 51 3.80 -23.73 -12.07
CA MET A 51 4.68 -22.72 -12.67
C MET A 51 6.07 -23.27 -12.98
N TYR A 52 6.61 -24.12 -12.11
CA TYR A 52 7.88 -24.79 -12.37
C TYR A 52 7.79 -25.71 -13.59
N ASN A 53 6.74 -26.52 -13.70
CA ASN A 53 6.56 -27.43 -14.83
C ASN A 53 6.24 -26.70 -16.15
N ALA A 54 5.47 -25.61 -16.09
CA ALA A 54 5.04 -24.86 -17.26
C ALA A 54 6.11 -23.91 -17.81
N VAL A 55 7.02 -23.42 -16.96
CA VAL A 55 8.03 -22.43 -17.34
C VAL A 55 9.41 -22.82 -16.81
N GLY A 56 9.54 -23.01 -15.50
CA GLY A 56 10.85 -23.19 -14.85
C GLY A 56 11.76 -24.24 -15.49
N LYS A 57 11.22 -25.41 -15.82
CA LYS A 57 11.96 -26.55 -16.40
C LYS A 57 12.56 -26.24 -17.77
N GLU A 58 11.84 -25.50 -18.61
CA GLU A 58 12.28 -25.15 -19.97
C GLU A 58 13.47 -24.19 -19.94
N TYR A 59 13.49 -23.28 -18.97
CA TYR A 59 14.55 -22.27 -18.82
C TYR A 59 15.68 -22.70 -17.88
N GLY A 60 15.71 -23.97 -17.46
CA GLY A 60 16.78 -24.52 -16.61
C GLY A 60 16.79 -24.00 -15.18
N PHE A 61 15.65 -23.49 -14.69
CA PHE A 61 15.51 -23.12 -13.28
C PHE A 61 15.23 -24.37 -12.43
N ASP A 62 15.63 -24.31 -11.15
CA ASP A 62 15.27 -25.29 -10.15
C ASP A 62 14.03 -24.86 -9.37
N ARG A 63 13.32 -25.87 -8.86
CA ARG A 63 12.16 -25.67 -8.01
C ARG A 63 12.63 -25.33 -6.59
N GLY A 64 12.06 -24.29 -5.99
CA GLY A 64 12.33 -23.94 -4.59
C GLY A 64 12.06 -25.11 -3.63
N GLU A 65 12.85 -25.15 -2.55
CA GLU A 65 12.86 -26.23 -1.57
C GLU A 65 11.48 -26.51 -0.95
N MET A 66 11.20 -27.79 -0.76
CA MET A 66 9.99 -28.24 -0.08
C MET A 66 10.25 -28.35 1.42
N HIS A 67 9.78 -27.37 2.18
CA HIS A 67 9.79 -27.45 3.65
C HIS A 67 8.46 -27.98 4.19
N ASN A 68 8.52 -28.63 5.35
CA ASN A 68 7.33 -28.90 6.15
C ASN A 68 6.75 -27.59 6.70
N TYR A 69 5.46 -27.57 7.06
CA TYR A 69 4.76 -26.34 7.49
C TYR A 69 5.45 -25.59 8.65
N GLY A 70 6.22 -26.27 9.50
CA GLY A 70 6.96 -25.66 10.61
C GLY A 70 8.37 -25.18 10.29
N GLU A 71 8.92 -25.58 9.14
CA GLU A 71 10.31 -25.31 8.72
C GLU A 71 10.38 -24.32 7.55
N ALA A 72 9.22 -23.89 7.03
CA ALA A 72 9.16 -22.94 5.93
C ALA A 72 9.81 -21.61 6.34
N GLU A 73 10.79 -21.16 5.56
CA GLU A 73 11.33 -19.82 5.73
C GLU A 73 10.20 -18.78 5.62
N LYS A 74 10.15 -17.88 6.61
CA LYS A 74 9.20 -16.77 6.59
C LYS A 74 9.59 -15.79 5.50
N HIS A 75 8.60 -15.30 4.77
CA HIS A 75 8.81 -14.21 3.83
C HIS A 75 9.36 -12.99 4.58
N LEU A 76 10.45 -12.42 4.07
CA LEU A 76 11.03 -11.20 4.57
C LEU A 76 10.62 -10.05 3.66
N GLU A 77 10.30 -8.91 4.27
CA GLU A 77 10.20 -7.66 3.53
C GLU A 77 11.55 -7.32 2.87
N VAL A 78 11.52 -6.54 1.79
CA VAL A 78 12.70 -6.26 0.95
C VAL A 78 13.85 -5.66 1.77
N GLU A 79 13.55 -4.74 2.69
CA GLU A 79 14.56 -4.12 3.56
C GLU A 79 15.19 -5.13 4.52
N ALA A 80 14.36 -5.97 5.14
CA ALA A 80 14.83 -7.04 6.04
C ALA A 80 15.69 -8.07 5.29
N PHE A 81 15.35 -8.40 4.04
CA PHE A 81 16.16 -9.27 3.18
C PHE A 81 17.51 -8.64 2.87
N LYS A 82 17.55 -7.36 2.45
CA LYS A 82 18.82 -6.63 2.21
C LYS A 82 19.72 -6.61 3.45
N ILE A 83 19.14 -6.43 4.64
CA ILE A 83 19.87 -6.47 5.91
C ILE A 83 20.42 -7.87 6.19
N LYS A 84 19.62 -8.94 5.95
CA LYS A 84 20.06 -10.33 6.13
C LYS A 84 21.24 -10.65 5.20
N GLU A 85 21.17 -10.27 3.93
CA GLU A 85 22.27 -10.45 2.99
C GLU A 85 23.51 -9.65 3.38
N ALA A 86 23.37 -8.37 3.72
CA ALA A 86 24.48 -7.55 4.15
C ALA A 86 25.20 -8.13 5.38
N LYS A 87 24.43 -8.64 6.37
CA LYS A 87 24.99 -9.34 7.54
C LYS A 87 25.74 -10.61 7.17
N LYS A 88 25.22 -11.40 6.24
CA LYS A 88 25.88 -12.63 5.76
C LYS A 88 27.21 -12.29 5.09
N SER A 89 27.21 -11.30 4.19
CA SER A 89 28.44 -10.84 3.52
C SER A 89 29.48 -10.30 4.52
N LEU A 90 29.03 -9.56 5.53
CA LEU A 90 29.92 -9.03 6.58
C LEU A 90 30.54 -10.14 7.44
N ASN A 91 29.79 -11.20 7.76
CA ASN A 91 30.32 -12.34 8.50
C ASN A 91 31.36 -13.12 7.69
N ASN A 92 31.11 -13.34 6.40
CA ASN A 92 32.07 -14.00 5.52
C ASN A 92 33.38 -13.21 5.43
N LEU A 93 33.29 -11.89 5.25
CA LEU A 93 34.46 -11.01 5.18
C LEU A 93 35.26 -11.01 6.50
N LYS A 94 34.57 -11.02 7.64
CA LYS A 94 35.23 -11.14 8.96
C LYS A 94 36.02 -12.43 9.09
N GLU A 95 35.46 -13.53 8.63
CA GLU A 95 36.15 -14.82 8.68
C GLU A 95 37.35 -14.87 7.73
N GLU A 96 37.23 -14.30 6.53
CA GLU A 96 38.35 -14.14 5.59
C GLU A 96 39.48 -13.29 6.19
N MET A 97 39.15 -12.19 6.88
CA MET A 97 40.14 -11.38 7.58
C MET A 97 40.83 -12.15 8.69
N ARG A 98 40.08 -12.91 9.50
CA ARG A 98 40.63 -13.71 10.59
C ARG A 98 41.65 -14.73 10.07
N ILE A 99 41.32 -15.41 8.97
CA ILE A 99 42.23 -16.36 8.32
C ILE A 99 43.48 -15.65 7.79
N ARG A 100 43.32 -14.45 7.23
CA ARG A 100 44.43 -13.64 6.71
C ARG A 100 45.37 -13.18 7.83
N GLU A 101 44.83 -12.71 8.95
CA GLU A 101 45.61 -12.30 10.13
C GLU A 101 46.42 -13.46 10.70
N GLN A 102 45.82 -14.65 10.79
CA GLN A 102 46.52 -15.85 11.26
C GLN A 102 47.72 -16.20 10.37
N ARG A 103 47.56 -16.12 9.03
CA ARG A 103 48.66 -16.34 8.08
C ARG A 103 49.78 -15.32 8.24
N LEU A 104 49.44 -14.05 8.45
CA LEU A 104 50.43 -12.99 8.64
C LEU A 104 51.19 -13.16 9.98
N MET A 105 50.52 -13.60 11.04
CA MET A 105 51.17 -13.93 12.32
C MET A 105 52.14 -15.11 12.21
N GLU A 106 51.81 -16.13 11.43
CA GLU A 106 52.72 -17.26 11.17
C GLU A 106 53.95 -16.80 10.38
N GLN A 107 53.76 -16.00 9.33
CA GLN A 107 54.86 -15.44 8.53
C GLN A 107 55.77 -14.51 9.35
N ALA A 108 55.23 -13.76 10.31
CA ALA A 108 56.00 -12.85 11.15
C ALA A 108 56.92 -13.57 12.17
N LYS A 109 56.63 -14.84 12.51
CA LYS A 109 57.48 -15.64 13.40
C LYS A 109 58.78 -16.12 12.75
N GLU A 110 58.88 -16.05 11.43
CA GLU A 110 60.05 -16.48 10.65
C GLU A 110 61.09 -15.35 10.44
N LEU A 111 60.88 -14.16 11.02
CA LEU A 111 61.77 -12.99 10.91
C LEU A 111 62.58 -12.78 12.21
N GLU A 112 63.92 -12.66 12.10
CA GLU A 112 64.91 -12.60 13.19
C GLU A 112 64.80 -11.37 14.13
N PRO A 113 65.22 -11.47 15.43
CA PRO A 113 64.80 -10.58 16.53
C PRO A 113 65.30 -9.13 16.53
N GLU A 114 66.40 -8.81 15.83
CA GLU A 114 67.04 -7.48 15.94
C GLU A 114 66.43 -6.42 15.00
N GLU A 115 65.72 -6.84 13.95
CA GLU A 115 64.92 -5.94 13.12
C GLU A 115 63.55 -5.63 13.76
N HIS A 116 63.10 -6.42 14.76
CA HIS A 116 61.76 -6.31 15.35
C HIS A 116 61.52 -4.96 16.03
N ILE A 117 62.43 -4.38 16.81
CA ILE A 117 62.08 -3.19 17.61
C ILE A 117 61.89 -1.93 16.72
N SER A 118 62.71 -1.80 15.66
CA SER A 118 62.62 -0.70 14.70
C SER A 118 61.45 -0.86 13.73
N VAL A 119 61.30 -2.06 13.16
CA VAL A 119 60.26 -2.38 12.18
C VAL A 119 58.88 -2.48 12.84
N PHE A 120 58.77 -2.95 14.09
CA PHE A 120 57.49 -3.02 14.82
C PHE A 120 56.96 -1.64 15.18
N ASN A 121 57.83 -0.67 15.55
CA ASN A 121 57.41 0.71 15.77
C ASN A 121 56.98 1.41 14.48
N ILE A 122 57.71 1.22 13.38
CA ILE A 122 57.36 1.81 12.08
C ILE A 122 56.08 1.16 11.51
N ASN A 123 55.96 -0.17 11.57
CA ASN A 123 54.78 -0.88 11.10
C ASN A 123 53.54 -0.54 11.92
N ASN A 124 53.64 -0.39 13.25
CA ASN A 124 52.50 0.07 14.06
C ASN A 124 52.05 1.48 13.66
N VAL A 125 52.98 2.41 13.41
CA VAL A 125 52.64 3.77 12.95
C VAL A 125 52.01 3.74 11.55
N VAL A 126 52.54 2.93 10.64
CA VAL A 126 52.00 2.77 9.28
C VAL A 126 50.61 2.13 9.29
N GLU A 127 50.38 1.10 10.11
CA GLU A 127 49.07 0.46 10.26
C GLU A 127 48.05 1.40 10.93
N GLN A 128 48.45 2.16 11.94
CA GLN A 128 47.62 3.21 12.53
C GLN A 128 47.27 4.29 11.49
N GLN A 129 48.24 4.73 10.68
CA GLN A 129 48.00 5.73 9.63
C GLN A 129 47.08 5.20 8.53
N LYS A 130 47.20 3.91 8.14
CA LYS A 130 46.28 3.25 7.21
C LYS A 130 44.86 3.19 7.78
N ALA A 131 44.71 2.82 9.05
CA ALA A 131 43.42 2.79 9.72
C ALA A 131 42.76 4.18 9.78
N ILE A 132 43.55 5.23 10.10
CA ILE A 132 43.08 6.62 10.10
C ILE A 132 42.66 7.07 8.69
N ASN A 133 43.48 6.79 7.67
CA ASN A 133 43.16 7.15 6.28
C ASN A 133 41.91 6.43 5.77
N PHE A 134 41.73 5.17 6.17
CA PHE A 134 40.53 4.40 5.85
C PHE A 134 39.29 4.98 6.54
N ALA A 135 39.38 5.31 7.83
CA ALA A 135 38.31 5.96 8.57
C ALA A 135 37.93 7.32 7.96
N LEU A 136 38.92 8.14 7.61
CA LEU A 136 38.71 9.42 6.91
C LEU A 136 38.03 9.25 5.55
N LYS A 137 38.37 8.19 4.81
CA LYS A 137 37.73 7.88 3.53
C LYS A 137 36.27 7.47 3.75
N MET A 138 36.01 6.59 4.72
CA MET A 138 34.65 6.19 5.08
C MET A 138 33.78 7.37 5.51
N ASP A 139 34.32 8.28 6.32
CA ASP A 139 33.60 9.49 6.74
C ASP A 139 33.32 10.44 5.57
N LYS A 140 34.26 10.60 4.64
CA LYS A 140 34.02 11.36 3.41
C LYS A 140 32.91 10.75 2.55
N ASP A 141 32.97 9.44 2.35
CA ASP A 141 31.97 8.71 1.56
C ASP A 141 30.58 8.79 2.21
N LYS A 142 30.51 8.66 3.54
CA LYS A 142 29.28 8.80 4.32
C LYS A 142 28.70 10.21 4.23
N ASN A 143 29.54 11.24 4.35
CA ASN A 143 29.11 12.64 4.22
C ASN A 143 28.63 12.95 2.80
N ALA A 144 29.28 12.42 1.77
CA ALA A 144 28.83 12.57 0.39
C ALA A 144 27.47 11.89 0.15
N LEU A 145 27.23 10.72 0.75
CA LEU A 145 25.95 10.03 0.69
C LEU A 145 24.83 10.81 1.39
N LEU A 146 25.10 11.29 2.61
CA LEU A 146 24.19 12.14 3.39
C LEU A 146 23.82 13.42 2.62
N GLN A 147 24.79 14.03 1.95
CA GLN A 147 24.55 15.22 1.14
C GLN A 147 23.62 14.93 -0.04
N LYS A 148 23.84 13.83 -0.77
CA LYS A 148 22.94 13.39 -1.86
C LYS A 148 21.53 13.09 -1.36
N GLU A 149 21.41 12.43 -0.22
CA GLU A 149 20.12 12.09 0.39
C GLU A 149 19.36 13.36 0.79
N LYS A 150 20.05 14.34 1.40
CA LYS A 150 19.48 15.66 1.73
C LYS A 150 18.99 16.40 0.50
N GLU A 151 19.76 16.39 -0.60
CA GLU A 151 19.35 17.00 -1.87
C GLU A 151 18.11 16.33 -2.47
N SER A 152 18.06 14.99 -2.47
CA SER A 152 16.90 14.24 -2.92
C SER A 152 15.65 14.51 -2.07
N LEU A 153 15.80 14.60 -0.75
CA LEU A 153 14.71 14.89 0.17
C LEU A 153 14.16 16.30 -0.06
N ASN A 154 15.05 17.28 -0.24
CA ASN A 154 14.67 18.66 -0.55
C ASN A 154 13.92 18.76 -1.87
N GLN A 155 14.32 18.01 -2.89
CA GLN A 155 13.59 17.99 -4.16
C GLN A 155 12.19 17.40 -3.97
N THR A 156 12.07 16.30 -3.22
CA THR A 156 10.78 15.67 -2.93
C THR A 156 9.84 16.60 -2.15
N ILE A 157 10.38 17.40 -1.23
CA ILE A 157 9.62 18.41 -0.49
C ILE A 157 9.07 19.48 -1.44
N LYS A 158 9.92 20.01 -2.34
CA LYS A 158 9.47 20.99 -3.35
C LYS A 158 8.35 20.45 -4.23
N ASP A 159 8.50 19.23 -4.75
CA ASP A 159 7.49 18.61 -5.60
C ASP A 159 6.15 18.44 -4.86
N LYS A 160 6.20 18.11 -3.56
CA LYS A 160 5.00 18.00 -2.71
C LYS A 160 4.38 19.36 -2.42
N ASP A 161 5.17 20.39 -2.16
CA ASP A 161 4.69 21.75 -1.92
C ASP A 161 3.96 22.30 -3.15
N GLU A 162 4.50 22.08 -4.35
CA GLU A 162 3.83 22.42 -5.61
C GLU A 162 2.48 21.71 -5.77
N LEU A 163 2.43 20.42 -5.41
CA LEU A 163 1.21 19.62 -5.50
C LEU A 163 0.15 20.08 -4.48
N ILE A 164 0.57 20.44 -3.27
CA ILE A 164 -0.30 21.03 -2.24
C ILE A 164 -0.85 22.38 -2.72
N LEU A 165 -0.02 23.23 -3.32
CA LEU A 165 -0.46 24.52 -3.88
C LEU A 165 -1.51 24.31 -4.98
N ALA A 166 -1.29 23.36 -5.88
CA ALA A 166 -2.26 23.02 -6.92
C ALA A 166 -3.60 22.51 -6.34
N GLN A 167 -3.55 21.62 -5.35
CA GLN A 167 -4.74 21.12 -4.66
C GLN A 167 -5.51 22.23 -3.92
N ASN A 168 -4.81 23.15 -3.26
CA ASN A 168 -5.44 24.28 -2.59
C ASN A 168 -6.17 25.19 -3.59
N HIS A 169 -5.58 25.43 -4.76
CA HIS A 169 -6.23 26.19 -5.83
C HIS A 169 -7.50 25.47 -6.36
N GLU A 170 -7.46 24.15 -6.50
CA GLU A 170 -8.67 23.37 -6.87
C GLU A 170 -9.78 23.46 -5.81
N ILE A 171 -9.41 23.41 -4.52
CA ILE A 171 -10.38 23.54 -3.42
C ILE A 171 -11.04 24.91 -3.45
N GLN A 172 -10.26 25.98 -3.61
CA GLN A 172 -10.79 27.35 -3.74
C GLN A 172 -11.81 27.46 -4.90
N ASN A 173 -11.47 26.93 -6.07
CA ASN A 173 -12.40 26.90 -7.20
C ASN A 173 -13.68 26.11 -6.92
N ARG A 174 -13.61 25.03 -6.14
CA ARG A 174 -14.81 24.25 -5.75
C ARG A 174 -15.66 25.02 -4.74
N ASP A 175 -15.04 25.71 -3.80
CA ASP A 175 -15.75 26.52 -2.80
C ASP A 175 -16.47 27.70 -3.46
N GLU A 176 -15.86 28.36 -4.44
CA GLU A 176 -16.51 29.41 -5.25
C GLU A 176 -17.74 28.86 -5.99
N LYS A 177 -17.61 27.72 -6.67
CA LYS A 177 -18.75 27.08 -7.34
C LYS A 177 -19.87 26.69 -6.37
N LEU A 178 -19.50 26.17 -5.19
CA LEU A 178 -20.47 25.81 -4.16
C LEU A 178 -21.20 27.06 -3.63
N PHE A 179 -20.50 28.18 -3.51
CA PHE A 179 -21.10 29.46 -3.12
C PHE A 179 -22.16 29.92 -4.13
N GLU A 180 -21.85 29.87 -5.43
CA GLU A 180 -22.82 30.22 -6.47
C GLU A 180 -24.03 29.29 -6.47
N ILE A 181 -23.82 27.97 -6.37
CA ILE A 181 -24.92 27.00 -6.29
C ILE A 181 -25.84 27.29 -5.08
N LYS A 182 -25.25 27.61 -3.91
CA LYS A 182 -26.03 27.96 -2.71
C LYS A 182 -26.86 29.23 -2.93
N LYS A 183 -26.31 30.22 -3.62
CA LYS A 183 -27.00 31.46 -3.96
C LYS A 183 -28.19 31.20 -4.90
N GLU A 184 -27.99 30.42 -5.94
CA GLU A 184 -29.05 30.00 -6.87
C GLU A 184 -30.16 29.24 -6.15
N LEU A 185 -29.81 28.26 -5.32
CA LEU A 185 -30.77 27.51 -4.49
C LEU A 185 -31.58 28.40 -3.56
N SER A 186 -30.95 29.42 -2.95
CA SER A 186 -31.65 30.38 -2.11
C SER A 186 -32.68 31.18 -2.92
N LEU A 187 -32.31 31.63 -4.11
CA LEU A 187 -33.18 32.38 -5.01
C LEU A 187 -34.37 31.52 -5.49
N GLU A 188 -34.10 30.25 -5.82
CA GLU A 188 -35.12 29.27 -6.23
C GLU A 188 -36.12 29.01 -5.10
N LYS A 189 -35.62 28.90 -3.86
CA LYS A 189 -36.45 28.71 -2.66
C LYS A 189 -37.37 29.92 -2.41
N GLU A 190 -36.86 31.13 -2.60
CA GLU A 190 -37.62 32.37 -2.46
C GLU A 190 -38.75 32.42 -3.51
N LYS A 191 -38.43 32.17 -4.79
CA LYS A 191 -39.45 32.06 -5.86
C LYS A 191 -40.52 31.00 -5.57
N THR A 192 -40.11 29.86 -5.00
CA THR A 192 -41.06 28.78 -4.67
C THR A 192 -42.00 29.19 -3.53
N ASN A 193 -41.47 29.90 -2.52
CA ASN A 193 -42.28 30.46 -1.44
C ASN A 193 -43.26 31.53 -1.96
N ASP A 194 -42.82 32.36 -2.91
CA ASP A 194 -43.69 33.35 -3.55
C ASP A 194 -44.82 32.66 -4.32
N ILE A 195 -44.54 31.60 -5.09
CA ILE A 195 -45.57 30.79 -5.77
C ILE A 195 -46.55 30.17 -4.78
N LEU A 196 -46.07 29.64 -3.64
CA LEU A 196 -46.91 29.05 -2.60
C LEU A 196 -47.77 30.11 -1.87
N ASN A 197 -47.32 31.36 -1.85
CA ASN A 197 -48.02 32.50 -1.23
C ASN A 197 -48.93 33.27 -2.21
N ILE A 198 -48.90 32.96 -3.52
CA ILE A 198 -49.94 33.41 -4.43
C ILE A 198 -51.23 32.73 -3.98
N GLU A 199 -52.20 33.51 -3.48
CA GLU A 199 -53.58 33.05 -3.30
C GLU A 199 -54.10 32.61 -4.68
N VAL A 200 -53.93 31.33 -4.98
CA VAL A 200 -54.44 30.73 -6.21
C VAL A 200 -55.97 30.79 -6.09
N SER A 201 -56.54 31.77 -6.77
CA SER A 201 -57.98 32.03 -6.89
C SER A 201 -58.75 30.92 -7.62
N ASP A 202 -58.07 29.82 -7.97
CA ASP A 202 -58.64 28.66 -8.62
C ASP A 202 -58.25 27.38 -7.85
N GLU A 203 -59.16 26.94 -6.97
CA GLU A 203 -59.07 25.72 -6.14
C GLU A 203 -58.67 24.49 -6.99
N SER A 204 -59.04 24.49 -8.28
CA SER A 204 -58.73 23.45 -9.27
C SER A 204 -57.23 23.31 -9.53
N LEU A 205 -56.53 24.43 -9.71
CA LEU A 205 -55.07 24.45 -9.94
C LEU A 205 -54.32 24.05 -8.67
N ARG A 206 -54.77 24.54 -7.51
CA ARG A 206 -54.22 24.15 -6.21
C ARG A 206 -54.33 22.64 -6.00
N GLN A 207 -55.46 22.04 -6.37
CA GLN A 207 -55.68 20.61 -6.26
C GLN A 207 -54.77 19.79 -7.20
N ILE A 208 -54.55 20.25 -8.44
CA ILE A 208 -53.62 19.61 -9.38
C ILE A 208 -52.19 19.61 -8.81
N TYR A 209 -51.69 20.75 -8.31
CA TYR A 209 -50.36 20.81 -7.69
C TYR A 209 -50.24 19.94 -6.43
N LEU A 210 -51.29 19.87 -5.61
CA LEU A 210 -51.35 18.99 -4.44
C LEU A 210 -51.32 17.51 -4.84
N ASP A 211 -52.00 17.12 -5.91
CA ASP A 211 -52.03 15.74 -6.37
C ASP A 211 -50.71 15.34 -7.05
N GLU A 212 -50.06 16.24 -7.80
CA GLU A 212 -48.68 16.04 -8.28
C GLU A 212 -47.68 15.89 -7.13
N ALA A 213 -47.77 16.74 -6.10
CA ALA A 213 -46.91 16.64 -4.92
C ALA A 213 -47.11 15.31 -4.18
N LYS A 214 -48.37 14.86 -4.01
CA LYS A 214 -48.69 13.54 -3.42
C LYS A 214 -48.14 12.39 -4.26
N GLN A 215 -48.18 12.48 -5.59
CA GLN A 215 -47.59 11.45 -6.46
C GLN A 215 -46.06 11.40 -6.32
N LYS A 216 -45.39 12.57 -6.25
CA LYS A 216 -43.94 12.64 -6.00
C LYS A 216 -43.58 12.04 -4.64
N VAL A 217 -44.32 12.36 -3.57
CA VAL A 217 -44.12 11.76 -2.24
C VAL A 217 -44.29 10.24 -2.27
N LYS A 218 -45.33 9.71 -2.93
CA LYS A 218 -45.52 8.26 -3.10
C LYS A 218 -44.37 7.59 -3.86
N LEU A 219 -43.80 8.28 -4.86
CA LEU A 219 -42.65 7.79 -5.60
C LEU A 219 -41.40 7.73 -4.70
N TYR A 220 -41.15 8.78 -3.92
CA TYR A 220 -40.08 8.81 -2.92
C TYR A 220 -40.23 7.68 -1.89
N ASP A 221 -41.42 7.46 -1.33
CA ASP A 221 -41.69 6.36 -0.39
C ASP A 221 -41.41 4.99 -1.00
N ARG A 222 -41.69 4.82 -2.29
CA ARG A 222 -41.43 3.58 -3.01
C ARG A 222 -39.93 3.39 -3.25
N MET A 223 -39.21 4.45 -3.61
CA MET A 223 -37.76 4.43 -3.75
C MET A 223 -37.06 4.14 -2.42
N VAL A 224 -37.51 4.75 -1.33
CA VAL A 224 -36.97 4.50 0.02
C VAL A 224 -37.20 3.04 0.44
N ARG A 225 -38.38 2.47 0.16
CA ARG A 225 -38.64 1.04 0.40
C ARG A 225 -37.70 0.13 -0.39
N ILE A 226 -37.54 0.38 -1.69
CA ILE A 226 -36.60 -0.37 -2.53
C ILE A 226 -35.18 -0.26 -1.95
N ILE A 227 -34.71 0.94 -1.61
CA ILE A 227 -33.38 1.13 -1.03
C ILE A 227 -33.23 0.37 0.29
N LYS A 228 -34.26 0.36 1.16
CA LYS A 228 -34.26 -0.42 2.42
C LYS A 228 -34.19 -1.93 2.17
N ASP A 229 -34.93 -2.45 1.19
CA ASP A 229 -34.92 -3.88 0.85
C ASP A 229 -33.56 -4.33 0.29
N PHE A 230 -32.86 -3.46 -0.45
CA PHE A 230 -31.53 -3.72 -1.01
C PHE A 230 -30.37 -3.26 -0.10
N LEU A 231 -30.65 -2.65 1.05
CA LEU A 231 -29.65 -2.11 1.96
C LEU A 231 -28.60 -3.14 2.43
N PRO A 232 -28.96 -4.41 2.75
CA PRO A 232 -27.97 -5.42 3.17
C PRO A 232 -26.98 -5.78 2.06
N GLU A 233 -27.38 -5.65 0.79
CA GLU A 233 -26.54 -5.91 -0.38
C GLU A 233 -25.69 -4.69 -0.74
N LEU A 234 -26.27 -3.49 -0.66
CA LEU A 234 -25.58 -2.22 -0.88
C LEU A 234 -24.46 -1.96 0.15
N ILE A 235 -24.68 -2.31 1.42
CA ILE A 235 -23.64 -2.23 2.48
C ILE A 235 -22.43 -3.11 2.15
N LYS A 236 -22.64 -4.28 1.55
CA LYS A 236 -21.56 -5.20 1.17
C LYS A 236 -20.82 -4.73 -0.10
N ALA A 237 -21.54 -4.10 -1.02
CA ALA A 237 -21.00 -3.70 -2.33
C ALA A 237 -20.28 -2.34 -2.32
N SER A 238 -20.79 -1.34 -1.59
CA SER A 238 -20.21 0.01 -1.60
C SER A 238 -20.38 0.73 -0.25
N PRO A 239 -19.45 0.53 0.70
CA PRO A 239 -19.48 1.19 2.01
C PRO A 239 -19.37 2.72 1.93
N LYS A 240 -18.76 3.25 0.86
CA LYS A 240 -18.61 4.70 0.62
C LYS A 240 -19.95 5.34 0.27
N PHE A 241 -20.75 4.66 -0.54
CA PHE A 241 -22.09 5.12 -0.93
C PHE A 241 -23.05 5.18 0.27
N ILE A 242 -22.97 4.21 1.19
CA ILE A 242 -23.76 4.24 2.44
C ILE A 242 -23.38 5.42 3.35
N ARG A 243 -22.11 5.80 3.41
CA ARG A 243 -21.70 7.00 4.16
C ARG A 243 -22.25 8.27 3.54
N GLU A 244 -22.19 8.41 2.22
CA GLU A 244 -22.77 9.54 1.51
C GLU A 244 -24.30 9.65 1.75
N LEU A 245 -25.02 8.52 1.81
CA LEU A 245 -26.45 8.52 2.14
C LEU A 245 -26.76 8.92 3.59
N LEU A 246 -25.90 8.53 4.55
CA LEU A 246 -26.01 8.96 5.95
C LEU A 246 -25.68 10.45 6.12
N ASP A 247 -24.63 10.92 5.46
CA ASP A 247 -24.16 12.31 5.54
C ASP A 247 -25.19 13.29 4.96
N ASN A 248 -25.91 12.88 3.92
CA ASN A 248 -27.02 13.64 3.34
C ASN A 248 -28.36 13.44 4.06
N LYS A 249 -28.39 12.73 5.20
CA LYS A 249 -29.60 12.42 6.00
C LYS A 249 -30.72 11.72 5.20
N ILE A 250 -30.36 10.99 4.16
CA ILE A 250 -31.30 10.19 3.35
C ILE A 250 -31.57 8.85 4.05
N LEU A 251 -30.58 8.34 4.79
CA LEU A 251 -30.68 7.16 5.64
C LEU A 251 -30.41 7.55 7.09
N HIS A 252 -31.13 6.99 8.07
CA HIS A 252 -30.82 7.17 9.48
C HIS A 252 -30.02 5.97 10.01
N LYS A 253 -29.20 6.18 11.06
CA LYS A 253 -28.39 5.09 11.65
C LYS A 253 -29.23 3.91 12.14
N GLU A 254 -30.47 4.17 12.52
CA GLU A 254 -31.47 3.19 12.97
C GLU A 254 -31.97 2.28 11.85
N ASP A 255 -31.87 2.72 10.59
CA ASP A 255 -32.27 1.94 9.42
C ASP A 255 -31.22 0.88 9.02
N LEU A 256 -30.01 0.94 9.60
CA LEU A 256 -28.98 -0.06 9.36
C LEU A 256 -29.25 -1.33 10.17
N PRO A 257 -29.09 -2.54 9.58
CA PRO A 257 -29.25 -3.78 10.32
C PRO A 257 -28.27 -3.81 11.50
N GLY A 258 -28.81 -3.91 12.71
CA GLY A 258 -28.04 -3.90 13.94
C GLY A 258 -26.92 -4.94 13.91
N ARG A 259 -25.71 -4.56 14.36
CA ARG A 259 -24.66 -5.53 14.64
C ARG A 259 -25.18 -6.48 15.71
N HIS A 260 -25.56 -7.70 15.32
CA HIS A 260 -25.51 -8.81 16.25
C HIS A 260 -24.05 -9.01 16.63
N GLU A 261 -23.64 -8.42 17.76
CA GLU A 261 -22.44 -8.82 18.46
C GLU A 261 -22.62 -10.29 18.83
N ASN A 262 -21.93 -11.16 18.09
CA ASN A 262 -21.79 -12.57 18.43
C ASN A 262 -21.03 -12.67 19.76
N ASN A 263 -21.73 -12.56 20.88
CA ASN A 263 -21.27 -13.02 22.18
C ASN A 263 -21.26 -14.55 22.19
N ARG A 264 -20.32 -15.14 21.46
CA ARG A 264 -19.81 -16.48 21.74
C ARG A 264 -18.35 -16.28 22.11
N HIS A 265 -18.08 -16.19 23.41
CA HIS A 265 -16.89 -16.70 24.12
C HIS A 265 -16.95 -16.21 25.57
N LYS A 266 -17.75 -16.89 26.40
CA LYS A 266 -17.48 -17.09 27.83
C LYS A 266 -18.07 -18.45 28.23
N GLY A 267 -17.26 -19.48 28.02
CA GLY A 267 -17.36 -20.75 28.72
C GLY A 267 -15.97 -21.05 29.25
N ILE A 268 -15.82 -20.91 30.57
CA ILE A 268 -14.79 -21.59 31.36
C ILE A 268 -15.32 -23.02 31.58
#